data_AF-A0A1W5Z3U0-F1
#
_entry.id   AF-A0A1W5Z3U0-F1
#
_cell.length_a   1.000
_cell.length_b   1.000
_cell.length_c   1.000
_cell.angle_alpha   90.00
_cell.angle_beta   90.00
_cell.angle_gamma   90.00
#
_symmetry.space_group_name_H-M   'P 1'
#
loop_
_entity.id
_entity.type
_entity.pdbx_description
1 polymer ?
#
loop_
_entity_poly.entity_id
_entity_poly.type
_entity_poly.pdbx_seq_one_letter_code
_entity_poly.pdbx_strand_id
1 'polypeptide(L)' 'MSRLKDDLPKHGWKIVGYGPNSSKAKSLELTADHVEKKFAVKVEFWEKDSGGDSNEPTLLVNVVSACYQVPEGQKVDGY' A
#
# COMPACT_ATOMS: atom_id res chain seq x y z
N MET A 1 10.25 -5.67 4.80
CA MET A 1 9.06 -6.28 4.16
C MET A 1 8.61 -7.61 4.74
N SER A 2 9.51 -8.54 5.09
CA SER A 2 9.15 -9.86 5.66
C SER A 2 8.16 -9.79 6.82
N ARG A 3 8.38 -8.87 7.78
CA ARG A 3 7.45 -8.66 8.90
C ARG A 3 6.02 -8.32 8.46
N LEU A 4 5.84 -7.44 7.47
CA LEU A 4 4.52 -7.12 6.95
C LEU A 4 3.86 -8.33 6.28
N LYS A 5 4.63 -9.11 5.52
CA LYS A 5 4.14 -10.33 4.88
C LYS A 5 3.62 -11.34 5.91
N ASP A 6 4.29 -11.45 7.06
CA ASP A 6 3.94 -12.42 8.10
C ASP A 6 2.84 -11.90 9.05
N ASP A 7 2.81 -10.60 9.33
CA ASP A 7 1.90 -10.01 10.32
C ASP A 7 0.56 -9.58 9.72
N LEU A 8 0.52 -9.06 8.49
CA LEU A 8 -0.73 -8.61 7.85
C LEU A 8 -1.81 -9.71 7.83
N PRO A 9 -1.51 -10.98 7.47
CA PRO A 9 -2.49 -12.07 7.54
C PRO A 9 -3.09 -12.30 8.92
N LYS A 10 -2.33 -12.07 10.00
CA LYS A 10 -2.82 -12.20 11.38
C LYS A 10 -3.86 -11.13 11.73
N HIS A 11 -3.93 -10.06 10.93
CA HIS A 11 -4.86 -8.94 11.09
C HIS A 11 -5.95 -8.89 10.01
N GLY A 12 -6.24 -10.01 9.35
CA GLY A 12 -7.36 -10.11 8.39
C GLY A 12 -7.05 -9.61 6.98
N TRP A 13 -5.79 -9.29 6.68
CA TRP A 13 -5.36 -8.91 5.34
C TRP A 13 -4.95 -10.14 4.52
N LYS A 14 -5.41 -10.22 3.28
CA LYS A 14 -4.98 -11.23 2.32
C LYS A 14 -3.84 -10.67 1.47
N ILE A 15 -2.66 -11.29 1.51
CA ILE A 15 -1.59 -10.96 0.56
C ILE A 15 -2.03 -11.41 -0.85
N VAL A 16 -2.05 -10.47 -1.79
CA VAL A 16 -2.40 -10.73 -3.21
C VAL A 16 -1.20 -10.55 -4.14
N GLY A 17 -0.15 -9.89 -3.67
CA GLY A 17 1.11 -9.74 -4.40
C GLY A 17 2.29 -9.56 -3.46
N TYR A 18 3.42 -10.19 -3.77
CA TYR A 18 4.68 -9.98 -3.06
C TYR A 18 5.87 -10.30 -3.96
N GLY A 19 6.72 -9.30 -4.21
CA GLY A 19 7.90 -9.47 -5.06
C GLY A 19 8.39 -8.16 -5.68
N PRO A 20 9.41 -8.20 -6.54
CA PRO A 20 9.90 -7.03 -7.26
C PRO A 20 8.82 -6.44 -8.17
N ASN A 21 8.65 -5.12 -8.14
CA ASN A 21 7.70 -4.44 -9.00
C ASN A 21 8.24 -4.19 -10.42
N SER A 22 7.43 -3.56 -11.27
CA SER A 22 7.77 -3.29 -12.68
C SER A 22 8.65 -2.05 -12.89
N SER A 23 9.02 -1.33 -11.82
CA SER A 23 9.89 -0.17 -11.91
C SER A 23 11.28 -0.53 -12.46
N LYS A 24 12.06 0.47 -12.86
CA LYS A 24 13.47 0.27 -13.28
C LYS A 24 14.32 -0.31 -12.14
N ALA A 25 14.07 0.12 -10.90
CA ALA A 25 14.80 -0.31 -9.73
C ALA A 25 14.38 -1.70 -9.21
N LYS A 26 13.26 -2.26 -9.73
CA LYS A 26 12.72 -3.55 -9.27
C LYS A 26 12.48 -3.59 -7.76
N SER A 27 12.04 -2.46 -7.19
CA SER A 27 11.77 -2.30 -5.77
C SER A 27 10.84 -3.39 -5.24
N LEU A 28 11.13 -3.87 -4.02
CA LEU A 28 10.32 -4.91 -3.39
C LEU A 28 8.96 -4.35 -3.00
N GLU A 29 7.90 -5.01 -3.45
CA GLU A 29 6.51 -4.58 -3.30
C GLU A 29 5.67 -5.67 -2.62
N LEU A 30 4.67 -5.22 -1.85
CA LEU A 30 3.65 -6.05 -1.23
C LEU A 30 2.28 -5.41 -1.48
N THR A 31 1.32 -6.20 -1.95
CA THR A 31 -0.08 -5.80 -2.07
C THR A 31 -0.95 -6.71 -1.23
N ALA A 32 -1.84 -6.13 -0.43
CA ALA A 32 -2.75 -6.87 0.41
C ALA A 32 -4.14 -6.23 0.47
N ASP A 33 -5.16 -7.07 0.54
CA ASP A 33 -6.57 -6.65 0.59
C ASP A 33 -7.20 -7.05 1.92
N HIS A 34 -7.94 -6.12 2.54
CA HIS A 34 -8.83 -6.41 3.65
C HIS A 34 -10.27 -6.50 3.13
N VAL A 35 -10.67 -7.70 2.68
CA VAL A 35 -11.93 -7.94 1.96
C VAL A 35 -13.18 -7.52 2.74
N GLU A 36 -13.19 -7.75 4.06
CA GLU A 36 -14.30 -7.36 4.94
C GLU A 36 -14.45 -5.83 5.01
N LYS A 37 -13.36 -5.12 5.31
CA LYS A 37 -13.35 -3.66 5.47
C LYS A 37 -13.26 -2.90 4.15
N LYS A 38 -13.10 -3.60 3.01
CA LYS A 38 -12.99 -3.01 1.67
C LYS A 38 -11.83 -2.04 1.50
N PHE A 39 -10.68 -2.37 2.09
CA PHE A 39 -9.42 -1.64 1.88
C PHE A 39 -8.44 -2.49 1.08
N ALA A 40 -7.58 -1.82 0.32
CA ALA A 40 -6.37 -2.40 -0.22
C ALA A 40 -5.17 -1.54 0.18
N VAL A 41 -4.04 -2.19 0.45
CA VAL A 41 -2.77 -1.53 0.73
C VAL A 41 -1.72 -2.01 -0.25
N LYS A 42 -0.96 -1.05 -0.77
CA LYS A 42 0.22 -1.29 -1.59
C LYS A 42 1.42 -0.67 -0.90
N VAL A 43 2.40 -1.50 -0.58
CA VAL A 43 3.63 -1.09 0.11
C VAL A 43 4.82 -1.35 -0.79
N GLU A 44 5.62 -0.32 -1.01
CA GLU A 44 6.88 -0.41 -1.76
C GLU A 44 8.05 -0.07 -0.84
N PHE A 45 9.11 -0.86 -0.93
CA PHE A 45 10.38 -0.57 -0.26
C PHE A 45 11.37 0.01 -1.26
N TRP A 46 11.68 1.28 -1.09
CA TRP A 46 12.66 2.00 -1.89
C TRP A 46 13.99 2.00 -1.14
N GLU A 47 14.99 1.38 -1.74
CA GLU A 47 16.37 1.44 -1.28
C GLU A 47 16.98 2.83 -1.56
N LYS A 48 18.14 3.09 -0.97
CA LYS A 48 18.87 4.32 -1.28
C LYS A 48 19.12 4.42 -2.79
N ASP A 49 18.93 5.62 -3.36
CA ASP A 49 19.11 5.90 -4.78
C ASP A 49 18.21 5.10 -5.75
N SER A 50 17.09 4.53 -5.24
CA SER A 50 16.12 3.79 -6.07
C SER A 50 14.91 4.61 -6.54
N GLY A 51 14.81 5.87 -6.11
CA GLY A 51 13.73 6.81 -6.46
C GLY A 51 13.36 7.77 -5.32
N GLY A 52 12.43 8.69 -5.61
CA GLY A 52 11.91 9.67 -4.65
C GLY A 52 12.68 10.99 -4.57
N ASP A 53 12.10 11.98 -3.88
CA ASP A 53 12.62 13.35 -3.86
C ASP A 53 13.95 13.47 -3.10
N SER A 54 14.18 12.61 -2.10
CA SER A 54 15.39 12.63 -1.27
C SER A 54 16.41 11.53 -1.58
N ASN A 55 16.06 10.53 -2.40
CA ASN A 55 16.83 9.29 -2.60
C ASN A 55 17.21 8.52 -1.32
N GLU A 56 16.59 8.82 -0.19
CA GLU A 56 16.80 8.11 1.07
C GLU A 56 15.94 6.82 1.13
N PRO A 57 16.38 5.79 1.87
CA PRO A 57 15.58 4.58 2.07
C PRO A 57 14.19 4.91 2.59
N THR A 58 13.17 4.53 1.84
CA THR A 58 11.79 4.98 2.06
C THR A 58 10.82 3.81 1.99
N LEU A 59 9.81 3.85 2.85
CA LEU A 59 8.64 2.98 2.73
C LEU A 59 7.47 3.80 2.18
N LEU A 60 7.09 3.53 0.94
CA LEU A 60 5.91 4.15 0.34
C LEU A 60 4.70 3.27 0.64
N VAL A 61 3.68 3.85 1.28
CA VAL A 61 2.45 3.16 1.67
C VAL A 61 1.26 3.86 1.04
N ASN A 62 0.62 3.18 0.09
CA ASN A 62 -0.63 3.63 -0.52
C ASN A 62 -1.78 2.81 0.03
N VAL A 63 -2.78 3.48 0.60
CA VAL A 63 -4.00 2.84 1.11
C VAL A 63 -5.18 3.36 0.30
N VAL A 64 -5.98 2.45 -0.22
CA VAL A 64 -7.22 2.78 -0.93
C VAL A 64 -8.39 2.07 -0.28
N SER A 65 -9.56 2.73 -0.32
CA SER A 65 -10.83 2.15 0.11
C SER A 65 -11.77 2.07 -1.08
N ALA A 66 -12.57 1.00 -1.16
CA ALA A 66 -13.54 0.83 -2.25
C ALA A 66 -14.70 1.84 -2.17
N CYS A 67 -14.99 2.35 -0.97
CA CYS A 67 -16.00 3.36 -0.72
C CYS A 67 -15.37 4.48 0.09
N TYR A 68 -15.15 5.65 -0.52
CA TYR A 68 -14.88 6.86 0.24
C TYR A 68 -16.15 7.20 1.04
N GLN A 69 -16.15 6.95 2.35
CA GLN A 69 -17.22 7.42 3.22
C GLN A 69 -16.96 8.90 3.53
N VAL A 70 -17.85 9.75 3.04
CA VAL A 70 -17.89 11.16 3.37
C VAL A 70 -18.13 11.28 4.88
N PRO A 71 -17.25 11.95 5.64
CA PRO A 71 -17.47 12.16 7.07
C PRO A 71 -18.81 12.85 7.33
N GLU A 72 -19.44 12.57 8.47
CA GLU A 72 -20.68 13.24 8.86
C GLU A 72 -20.53 14.77 8.79
N GLY A 73 -21.50 15.43 8.15
CA GLY A 73 -21.50 16.88 7.96
C GLY A 73 -20.68 17.39 6.77
N GLN A 74 -19.96 16.51 6.05
CA GLN A 74 -19.26 16.88 4.81
C GLN A 74 -20.07 16.48 3.58
N LYS A 75 -19.89 17.22 2.48
CA LYS A 75 -20.42 16.90 1.14
C LYS A 75 -19.26 16.82 0.17
N VAL A 76 -19.34 15.90 -0.78
CA VAL A 76 -18.38 15.83 -1.89
C VAL A 76 -19.05 16.51 -3.08
N ASP A 77 -18.44 17.56 -3.60
CA ASP A 77 -18.88 18.14 -4.86
C ASP A 77 -18.58 17.12 -5.97
N GLY A 78 -19.64 16.61 -6.61
CA GLY A 78 -19.52 15.76 -7.78
C GLY A 78 -19.16 16.61 -9.00
N TYR A 79 -18.24 16.11 -9.82
CA TYR A 79 -17.94 16.65 -11.15
C TYR A 79 -19.04 16.33 -12.17
#